data_AF-T1HQJ4-F1
#
_entry.id   AF-T1HQJ4-F1
#
_cell.length_a   1.000
_cell.length_b   1.000
_cell.length_c   1.000
_cell.angle_alpha   90.00
_cell.angle_beta   90.00
_cell.angle_gamma   90.00
#
_symmetry.space_group_name_H-M   'P 1'
#
loop_
_entity.id
_entity.type
_entity.pdbx_description
1 polymer ?
#
loop_
_entity_poly.entity_id
_entity_poly.type
_entity_poly.pdbx_seq_one_letter_code
_entity_poly.pdbx_strand_id
1 'polypeptide(L)'
;MDQFAWSNKEALSYLGILLSVGGLIACFTSALIDRMSKRFGELPTLLWGSFLLMVLGRVTYIPWGSEPPLIAYPPDENATVLNTTEALPLGCPSSQEWCLSTPAMTISQLILGFVFTSIGYPIGITLILTIFSKVLGPRPQGVWMGLITGSGCFSRVIGPIFVVYIYTHYGTIWTFSSTAVMMAVSMIWLHIFSRRLERACKTKPSAGNQSTLRHELNTVDS
;
A
#
# COMPACT_ATOMS: atom_id res chain seq x y z
N MET A 1 15.31 2.93 -9.28
CA MET A 1 16.58 3.26 -8.58
C MET A 1 17.39 4.26 -9.38
N ASP A 2 17.13 4.34 -10.68
CA ASP A 2 17.66 5.32 -11.62
C ASP A 2 17.51 6.78 -11.16
N GLN A 3 16.44 7.13 -10.43
CA GLN A 3 16.29 8.50 -9.89
C GLN A 3 17.28 8.88 -8.77
N PHE A 4 17.86 7.89 -8.07
CA PHE A 4 18.79 8.12 -6.96
C PHE A 4 20.26 7.85 -7.33
N ALA A 5 20.52 7.44 -8.59
CA ALA A 5 21.85 7.11 -9.10
C ALA A 5 22.63 6.09 -8.23
N TRP A 6 21.94 5.18 -7.53
CA TRP A 6 22.58 4.14 -6.72
C TRP A 6 23.08 2.97 -7.56
N SER A 7 24.21 2.37 -7.16
CA SER A 7 24.67 1.11 -7.75
C SER A 7 23.70 -0.03 -7.42
N ASN A 8 23.60 -1.04 -8.28
CA ASN A 8 22.70 -2.18 -8.08
C ASN A 8 22.88 -2.84 -6.70
N LYS A 9 24.12 -2.95 -6.21
CA LYS A 9 24.43 -3.58 -4.92
C LYS A 9 23.95 -2.74 -3.74
N GLU A 10 24.22 -1.44 -3.77
CA GLU A 10 23.79 -0.52 -2.70
C GLU A 10 22.27 -0.41 -2.66
N ALA A 11 21.66 -0.28 -3.83
CA ALA A 11 20.23 -0.11 -3.95
C ALA A 11 19.47 -1.34 -3.42
N LEU A 12 19.93 -2.55 -3.74
CA LEU A 12 19.39 -3.79 -3.17
C LEU A 12 19.56 -3.86 -1.64
N SER A 13 20.70 -3.40 -1.12
CA SER A 13 20.96 -3.39 0.32
C SER A 13 20.02 -2.43 1.08
N TYR A 14 19.82 -1.22 0.56
CA TYR A 14 18.90 -0.25 1.15
C TYR A 14 17.45 -0.72 1.08
N LEU A 15 17.04 -1.34 -0.03
CA LEU A 15 15.72 -1.93 -0.16
C LEU A 15 15.49 -3.04 0.87
N GLY A 16 16.49 -3.90 1.09
CA GLY A 16 16.42 -4.97 2.09
C GLY A 16 16.26 -4.43 3.52
N ILE A 17 17.03 -3.41 3.89
CA ILE A 17 16.93 -2.76 5.21
C ILE A 17 15.55 -2.11 5.39
N LEU A 18 15.09 -1.37 4.38
CA LEU A 18 13.80 -0.69 4.39
C LEU A 18 12.64 -1.69 4.58
N LEU A 19 12.64 -2.79 3.83
CA LEU A 19 11.63 -3.85 3.95
C LEU A 19 11.66 -4.52 5.33
N SER A 20 12.86 -4.73 5.91
CA SER A 20 13.02 -5.35 7.23
C SER A 20 12.45 -4.45 8.34
N VAL A 21 12.78 -3.17 8.32
CA VAL A 21 12.24 -2.17 9.27
C VAL A 21 10.72 -2.04 9.10
N GLY A 22 10.24 -1.99 7.86
CA GLY A 22 8.80 -1.96 7.56
C GLY A 22 8.06 -3.18 8.09
N GLY A 23 8.67 -4.36 8.04
CA GLY A 23 8.13 -5.59 8.63
C GLY A 23 7.96 -5.51 10.14
N LEU A 24 8.96 -4.97 10.86
CA LEU A 24 8.87 -4.78 12.31
C LEU A 24 7.74 -3.80 12.69
N ILE A 25 7.63 -2.69 11.95
CA ILE A 25 6.54 -1.71 12.12
C ILE A 25 5.19 -2.38 11.85
N ALA A 26 5.09 -3.22 10.82
CA ALA A 26 3.87 -3.92 10.48
C ALA A 26 3.45 -4.93 11.57
N CYS A 27 4.40 -5.66 12.16
CA CYS A 27 4.14 -6.56 13.29
C CYS A 27 3.68 -5.81 14.54
N PHE A 28 4.30 -4.67 14.84
CA PHE A 28 3.89 -3.85 15.98
C PHE A 28 2.48 -3.29 15.78
N THR A 29 2.21 -2.72 14.60
CA THR A 29 0.92 -2.13 14.29
C THR A 29 -0.20 -3.16 14.27
N SER A 30 0.03 -4.37 13.74
CA SER A 30 -0.96 -5.44 13.76
C SER A 30 -1.35 -5.88 15.18
N ALA A 31 -0.40 -5.90 16.11
CA ALA A 31 -0.68 -6.18 17.52
C ALA A 31 -1.52 -5.09 18.21
N LEU A 32 -1.42 -3.83 17.76
CA LEU A 32 -2.19 -2.71 18.32
C LEU A 32 -3.63 -2.62 17.78
N ILE A 33 -3.97 -3.35 16.71
CA ILE A 33 -5.28 -3.25 16.03
C ILE A 33 -6.43 -3.53 16.99
N ASP A 34 -6.37 -4.61 17.77
CA ASP A 34 -7.45 -4.99 18.68
C ASP A 34 -7.71 -3.92 19.75
N ARG A 35 -6.65 -3.28 20.24
CA ARG A 35 -6.75 -2.20 21.22
C ARG A 35 -7.36 -0.95 20.59
N MET A 36 -6.96 -0.60 19.38
CA MET A 36 -7.48 0.58 18.66
C MET A 36 -8.94 0.39 18.25
N SER A 37 -9.27 -0.78 17.71
CA SER A 37 -10.62 -1.17 17.29
C SER A 37 -11.62 -1.12 18.45
N LYS A 38 -11.23 -1.58 19.64
CA LYS A 38 -12.07 -1.48 20.85
C LYS A 38 -12.32 -0.04 21.31
N ARG A 39 -11.35 0.86 21.11
CA ARG A 39 -11.43 2.25 21.56
C ARG A 39 -12.22 3.15 20.61
N PHE A 40 -12.01 3.00 19.30
CA PHE A 40 -12.56 3.92 18.28
C PHE A 40 -13.62 3.27 17.38
N GLY A 41 -13.86 1.96 17.51
CA GLY A 41 -14.72 1.19 16.62
C GLY A 41 -14.00 0.77 15.33
N GLU A 42 -14.45 -0.34 14.74
CA GLU A 42 -13.79 -0.97 13.59
C GLU A 42 -13.80 -0.10 12.33
N LEU A 43 -14.95 0.49 12.00
CA LEU A 43 -15.11 1.29 10.76
C LEU A 43 -14.38 2.64 10.81
N PRO A 44 -14.50 3.44 11.88
CA PRO A 44 -13.72 4.68 12.01
C PRO A 44 -12.21 4.41 12.03
N THR A 45 -11.76 3.34 12.70
CA THR A 45 -10.34 2.93 12.69
C THR A 45 -9.89 2.52 11.30
N LEU A 46 -10.72 1.81 10.52
CA LEU A 46 -10.39 1.46 9.15
C LEU A 46 -10.23 2.70 8.26
N LEU A 47 -11.17 3.65 8.34
CA LEU A 47 -11.16 4.83 7.48
C LEU A 47 -10.05 5.82 7.86
N TRP A 48 -10.03 6.26 9.12
CA TRP A 48 -9.10 7.29 9.60
C TRP A 48 -7.72 6.72 9.96
N GLY A 49 -7.66 5.47 10.43
CA GLY A 49 -6.42 4.82 10.83
C GLY A 49 -5.65 4.19 9.66
N SER A 50 -6.33 3.56 8.70
CA SER A 50 -5.65 2.90 7.57
C SER A 50 -5.73 3.71 6.28
N PHE A 51 -6.93 3.91 5.73
CA PHE A 51 -7.08 4.51 4.40
C PHE A 51 -6.50 5.93 4.34
N LEU A 52 -6.74 6.74 5.37
CA LEU A 52 -6.17 8.08 5.43
C LEU A 52 -4.63 8.06 5.52
N LEU A 53 -4.03 7.21 6.36
CA LEU A 53 -2.57 7.08 6.41
C LEU A 53 -2.00 6.63 5.07
N MET A 54 -2.68 5.73 4.35
CA MET A 54 -2.27 5.33 3.00
C MET A 54 -2.35 6.47 1.99
N VAL A 55 -3.44 7.25 2.00
CA VAL A 55 -3.59 8.40 1.09
C VAL A 55 -2.51 9.43 1.39
N LEU A 56 -2.26 9.74 2.67
CA LEU A 56 -1.17 10.64 3.07
C LEU A 56 0.19 10.12 2.60
N GLY A 57 0.46 8.81 2.75
CA GLY A 57 1.69 8.19 2.24
C GLY A 57 1.85 8.37 0.72
N ARG A 58 0.76 8.27 -0.05
CA ARG A 58 0.79 8.51 -1.50
C ARG A 58 0.97 9.98 -1.86
N VAL A 59 0.35 10.89 -1.11
CA VAL A 59 0.53 12.33 -1.30
C VAL A 59 1.96 12.77 -0.96
N THR A 60 2.58 12.18 0.06
CA THR A 60 4.00 12.47 0.40
C THR A 60 4.98 12.01 -0.68
N TYR A 61 4.60 11.05 -1.53
CA TYR A 61 5.41 10.63 -2.68
C TYR A 61 5.29 11.59 -3.88
N ILE A 62 4.38 12.56 -3.86
CA ILE A 62 4.37 13.60 -4.90
C ILE A 62 5.64 14.42 -4.67
N PRO A 63 6.55 14.51 -5.67
CA PRO A 63 7.80 15.23 -5.50
C PRO A 63 7.51 16.74 -5.46
N TRP A 64 7.62 17.34 -4.26
CA TRP A 64 7.62 18.80 -4.07
C TRP A 64 9.04 19.39 -4.20
N GLY A 65 10.02 18.59 -4.60
CA GLY A 65 11.41 19.00 -4.74
C GLY A 65 11.64 19.88 -5.98
N SER A 66 12.56 20.83 -5.86
CA SER A 66 12.95 21.78 -6.91
C SER A 66 14.19 21.34 -7.71
N GLU A 67 14.77 20.19 -7.41
CA GLU A 67 16.03 19.72 -8.02
C GLU A 67 15.77 18.59 -9.04
N PRO A 68 16.29 18.70 -10.27
CA PRO A 68 16.16 17.65 -11.28
C PRO A 68 17.01 16.42 -10.92
N PRO A 69 16.57 15.20 -11.31
CA PRO A 69 17.32 13.97 -11.08
C PRO A 69 18.63 13.95 -11.87
N LEU A 70 19.62 13.24 -11.31
CA LEU A 70 20.92 13.02 -11.96
C LEU A 70 20.71 12.19 -13.24
N ILE A 71 21.01 12.81 -14.38
CA ILE A 71 20.89 12.19 -15.71
C ILE A 71 22.15 11.37 -15.98
N ALA A 72 21.98 10.12 -16.41
CA ALA A 72 23.11 9.34 -16.89
C ALA A 72 23.33 9.66 -18.36
N TYR A 73 24.26 10.57 -18.65
CA TYR A 73 24.71 10.75 -20.03
C TYR A 73 25.45 9.48 -20.47
N PRO A 74 25.15 8.90 -21.66
CA PRO A 74 26.08 7.97 -22.27
C PRO A 74 27.41 8.70 -22.47
N PRO A 75 28.57 8.04 -22.23
CA PRO A 75 29.86 8.70 -22.39
C PRO A 75 29.98 9.20 -23.83
N ASP A 76 30.32 10.49 -23.98
CA ASP A 76 30.62 11.11 -25.26
C ASP A 76 31.65 10.26 -26.01
N GLU A 77 31.43 10.00 -27.30
CA GLU A 77 32.38 9.28 -28.19
C GLU A 77 33.75 9.99 -28.33
N ASN A 78 33.95 11.15 -27.69
CA ASN A 78 35.19 11.94 -27.68
C ASN A 78 35.79 12.15 -26.27
N ALA A 79 35.36 11.41 -25.25
CA ALA A 79 36.05 11.42 -23.96
C ALA A 79 37.18 10.38 -23.96
N THR A 80 38.43 10.87 -24.01
CA THR A 80 39.66 10.07 -23.84
C THR A 80 39.53 9.12 -22.65
N VAL A 81 39.65 7.82 -22.97
CA VAL A 81 39.81 6.65 -22.10
C VAL A 81 40.25 7.00 -20.68
N LEU A 82 39.29 7.18 -19.77
CA LEU A 82 39.55 7.00 -18.34
C LEU A 82 39.27 5.54 -18.01
N ASN A 83 40.37 4.82 -17.81
CA ASN A 83 40.41 3.41 -17.47
C ASN A 83 39.82 3.23 -16.06
N THR A 84 38.51 3.06 -15.96
CA THR A 84 37.86 2.57 -14.74
C THR A 84 36.65 1.74 -15.14
N THR A 85 36.74 0.44 -14.87
CA THR A 85 35.71 -0.60 -15.01
C THR A 85 34.43 -0.36 -14.19
N GLU A 86 34.08 0.89 -13.85
CA GLU A 86 32.98 1.22 -12.92
C GLU A 86 32.02 2.32 -13.40
N ALA A 87 32.22 2.90 -14.59
CA ALA A 87 31.28 3.90 -15.12
C ALA A 87 30.12 3.24 -15.88
N LEU A 88 29.32 2.42 -15.20
CA LEU A 88 27.96 2.16 -15.68
C LEU A 88 27.21 3.50 -15.54
N PRO A 89 26.54 4.01 -16.59
CA PRO A 89 25.78 5.26 -16.49
C PRO A 89 24.73 5.14 -15.36
N LEU A 90 25.00 5.77 -14.21
CA LEU A 90 24.11 5.80 -13.05
C LEU A 90 23.09 6.92 -13.25
N GLY A 91 21.82 6.58 -13.44
CA GLY A 91 20.75 7.55 -13.72
C GLY A 91 19.79 7.11 -14.84
N CYS A 92 18.89 7.99 -15.26
CA CYS A 92 17.96 7.69 -16.36
C CYS A 92 18.66 7.50 -17.70
N PRO A 93 18.24 6.52 -18.53
CA PRO A 93 18.67 6.41 -19.91
C PRO A 93 18.08 7.55 -20.78
N SER A 94 18.82 7.99 -21.80
CA SER A 94 18.43 9.06 -22.73
C SER A 94 17.17 8.76 -23.57
N SER A 95 16.66 7.52 -23.54
CA SER A 95 15.41 7.11 -24.18
C SER A 95 14.13 7.56 -23.44
N GLN A 96 14.25 8.08 -22.21
CA GLN A 96 13.12 8.49 -21.37
C GLN A 96 13.02 10.03 -21.31
N GLU A 97 12.23 10.63 -22.21
CA GLU A 97 12.08 12.10 -22.31
C GLU A 97 11.55 12.77 -21.03
N TRP A 98 10.72 12.05 -20.26
CA TRP A 98 10.16 12.56 -19.00
C TRP A 98 11.21 12.80 -17.91
N CYS A 99 12.43 12.26 -18.05
CA CYS A 99 13.47 12.43 -17.04
C CYS A 99 14.09 13.84 -17.06
N LEU A 100 13.95 14.59 -18.16
CA LEU A 100 14.43 15.97 -18.27
C LEU A 100 13.52 16.99 -17.58
N SER A 101 12.23 16.68 -17.45
CA SER A 101 11.20 17.61 -16.97
C SER A 101 10.68 17.30 -15.56
N THR A 102 11.03 16.14 -15.00
CA THR A 102 10.41 15.65 -13.75
C THR A 102 11.40 15.78 -12.58
N PRO A 103 11.03 16.42 -11.45
CA PRO A 103 11.91 16.55 -10.29
C PRO A 103 12.21 15.21 -9.63
N ALA A 104 13.39 15.11 -9.01
CA ALA A 104 13.80 13.93 -8.27
C ALA A 104 12.96 13.74 -7.01
N MET A 105 12.63 12.49 -6.68
CA MET A 105 12.04 12.17 -5.39
C MET A 105 13.13 12.27 -4.32
N THR A 106 12.85 12.92 -3.19
CA THR A 106 13.81 12.97 -2.08
C THR A 106 13.76 11.70 -1.25
N ILE A 107 14.89 11.30 -0.66
CA ILE A 107 14.98 10.10 0.20
C ILE A 107 14.08 10.26 1.43
N SER A 108 13.94 11.47 1.97
CA SER A 108 13.07 11.75 3.13
C SER A 108 11.58 11.54 2.81
N GLN A 109 11.11 11.99 1.64
CA GLN A 109 9.75 11.71 1.16
C GLN A 109 9.52 10.21 0.96
N LEU A 110 10.52 9.51 0.42
CA LEU A 110 10.45 8.06 0.24
C LEU A 110 10.25 7.35 1.59
N ILE A 111 11.06 7.70 2.60
CA ILE A 111 10.99 7.09 3.93
C ILE A 111 9.67 7.42 4.63
N LEU A 112 9.21 8.67 4.59
CA LEU A 112 7.95 9.07 5.21
C LEU A 112 6.75 8.35 4.61
N GLY A 113 6.66 8.31 3.27
CA GLY A 113 5.61 7.58 2.57
C GLY A 113 5.65 6.08 2.85
N PHE A 114 6.85 5.52 3.00
CA PHE A 114 7.03 4.10 3.33
C PHE A 114 6.53 3.80 4.74
N VAL A 115 6.91 4.60 5.74
CA VAL A 115 6.44 4.44 7.13
C VAL A 115 4.92 4.52 7.21
N PHE A 116 4.29 5.50 6.55
CA PHE A 116 2.83 5.59 6.52
C PHE A 116 2.18 4.37 5.86
N THR A 117 2.77 3.85 4.78
CA THR A 117 2.28 2.64 4.10
C THR A 117 2.45 1.40 4.98
N SER A 118 3.58 1.25 5.66
CA SER A 118 3.87 0.14 6.57
C SER A 118 2.95 0.10 7.78
N ILE A 119 2.44 1.25 8.22
CA ILE A 119 1.44 1.33 9.29
C ILE A 119 0.02 1.10 8.73
N GLY A 120 -0.33 1.80 7.66
CA GLY A 120 -1.69 1.79 7.12
C GLY A 120 -2.10 0.43 6.52
N TYR A 121 -1.20 -0.25 5.82
CA TYR A 121 -1.49 -1.52 5.13
C TYR A 121 -1.90 -2.67 6.04
N PRO A 122 -1.14 -3.05 7.08
CA PRO A 122 -1.54 -4.14 7.97
C PRO A 122 -2.85 -3.84 8.71
N ILE A 123 -3.07 -2.58 9.13
CA ILE A 123 -4.31 -2.15 9.77
C ILE A 123 -5.49 -2.33 8.80
N GLY A 124 -5.34 -1.86 7.56
CA GLY A 124 -6.39 -1.91 6.54
C GLY A 124 -6.79 -3.32 6.18
N ILE A 125 -5.82 -4.15 5.79
CA ILE A 125 -6.08 -5.54 5.40
C ILE A 125 -6.74 -6.30 6.55
N THR A 126 -6.22 -6.18 7.77
CA THR A 126 -6.78 -6.90 8.93
C THR A 126 -8.22 -6.49 9.20
N LEU A 127 -8.50 -5.18 9.24
CA LEU A 127 -9.84 -4.65 9.53
C LEU A 127 -10.84 -4.92 8.42
N ILE A 128 -10.44 -4.84 7.14
CA ILE A 128 -11.30 -5.19 6.01
C ILE A 128 -11.73 -6.66 6.11
N LEU A 129 -10.77 -7.56 6.40
CA LEU A 129 -11.05 -8.99 6.54
C LEU A 129 -11.93 -9.30 7.77
N THR A 130 -11.75 -8.60 8.89
CA THR A 130 -12.59 -8.77 10.08
C THR A 130 -14.02 -8.25 9.85
N ILE A 131 -14.17 -7.05 9.29
CA ILE A 131 -15.48 -6.46 8.99
C ILE A 131 -16.23 -7.33 7.98
N PHE A 132 -15.56 -7.80 6.93
CA PHE A 132 -16.19 -8.64 5.92
C PHE A 132 -16.70 -9.97 6.51
N SER A 133 -15.90 -10.60 7.37
CA SER A 133 -16.29 -11.82 8.09
C SER A 133 -17.52 -11.59 8.98
N LYS A 134 -17.56 -10.46 9.70
CA LYS A 134 -18.72 -10.06 10.52
C LYS A 134 -19.96 -9.80 9.69
N VAL A 135 -19.82 -9.15 8.53
CA VAL A 135 -20.93 -8.86 7.61
C VAL A 135 -21.53 -10.14 7.02
N LEU A 136 -20.73 -11.16 6.71
CA LEU A 136 -21.24 -12.44 6.19
C LEU A 136 -22.00 -13.24 7.25
N GLY A 137 -21.49 -13.31 8.48
CA GLY A 137 -22.06 -14.15 9.54
C GLY A 137 -21.98 -15.65 9.21
N PRO A 138 -22.96 -16.49 9.59
CA PRO A 138 -22.89 -17.96 9.48
C PRO A 138 -23.09 -18.53 8.07
N ARG A 139 -23.10 -17.69 7.03
CA ARG A 139 -23.15 -18.11 5.61
C ARG A 139 -21.82 -18.78 5.21
N PRO A 140 -21.69 -19.46 4.06
CA PRO A 140 -20.45 -20.14 3.65
C PRO A 140 -19.26 -19.16 3.53
N GLN A 141 -18.59 -18.89 4.66
CA GLN A 141 -17.60 -17.83 4.83
C GLN A 141 -16.31 -18.14 4.05
N GLY A 142 -15.97 -19.43 3.91
CA GLY A 142 -14.77 -19.87 3.21
C GLY A 142 -14.72 -19.43 1.74
N VAL A 143 -15.83 -19.56 1.00
CA VAL A 143 -15.86 -19.21 -0.44
C VAL A 143 -15.69 -17.70 -0.63
N TRP A 144 -16.43 -16.90 0.14
CA TRP A 144 -16.38 -15.44 0.03
C TRP A 144 -15.06 -14.86 0.53
N MET A 145 -14.51 -15.38 1.63
CA MET A 145 -13.20 -14.99 2.15
C MET A 145 -12.08 -15.39 1.19
N GLY A 146 -12.21 -16.57 0.57
CA GLY A 146 -11.32 -17.04 -0.49
C GLY A 146 -11.37 -16.12 -1.72
N LEU A 147 -12.56 -15.69 -2.16
CA LEU A 147 -12.71 -14.79 -3.29
C LEU A 147 -12.09 -13.41 -3.03
N ILE A 148 -12.30 -12.84 -1.84
CA ILE A 148 -11.63 -11.58 -1.45
C ILE A 148 -10.11 -11.74 -1.43
N THR A 149 -9.61 -12.80 -0.80
CA THR A 149 -8.16 -13.03 -0.70
C THR A 149 -7.55 -13.28 -2.08
N GLY A 150 -8.22 -14.06 -2.93
CA GLY A 150 -7.84 -14.32 -4.31
C GLY A 150 -7.77 -13.03 -5.14
N SER A 151 -8.75 -12.15 -5.01
CA SER A 151 -8.72 -10.82 -5.66
C SER A 151 -7.55 -9.97 -5.19
N GLY A 152 -7.18 -10.05 -3.90
CA GLY A 152 -6.01 -9.38 -3.35
C GLY A 152 -4.70 -9.91 -3.95
N CYS A 153 -4.57 -11.23 -4.09
CA CYS A 153 -3.40 -11.84 -4.74
C CYS A 153 -3.31 -11.46 -6.21
N PHE A 154 -4.43 -11.46 -6.93
CA PHE A 154 -4.49 -11.02 -8.33
C PHE A 154 -4.02 -9.56 -8.49
N SER A 155 -4.46 -8.67 -7.59
CA SER A 155 -4.00 -7.28 -7.56
C SER A 155 -2.49 -7.15 -7.33
N ARG A 156 -1.87 -8.02 -6.51
CA ARG A 156 -0.41 -8.01 -6.28
C ARG A 156 0.40 -8.42 -7.50
N VAL A 157 -0.18 -9.21 -8.41
CA VAL A 157 0.46 -9.59 -9.68
C VAL A 157 0.32 -8.46 -10.70
N ILE A 158 -0.88 -7.87 -10.83
CA ILE A 158 -1.16 -6.81 -11.81
C ILE A 158 -0.51 -5.48 -11.42
N GLY A 159 -0.43 -5.16 -10.12
CA GLY A 159 0.05 -3.87 -9.62
C GLY A 159 1.42 -3.46 -10.18
N PRO A 160 2.47 -4.30 -10.04
CA PRO A 160 3.79 -3.99 -10.58
C PRO A 160 3.81 -3.82 -12.10
N ILE A 161 3.05 -4.65 -12.84
CA ILE A 161 2.98 -4.56 -14.31
C ILE A 161 2.40 -3.20 -14.74
N PHE A 162 1.30 -2.79 -14.11
CA PHE A 162 0.66 -1.52 -14.37
C PHE A 162 1.57 -0.32 -14.03
N VAL A 163 2.22 -0.37 -12.86
CA VAL A 163 3.13 0.71 -12.42
C VAL A 163 4.34 0.82 -13.32
N VAL A 164 4.95 -0.30 -13.73
CA VAL A 164 6.10 -0.30 -14.65
C VAL A 164 5.71 0.26 -16.01
N TYR A 165 4.56 -0.15 -16.56
CA TYR A 165 4.09 0.36 -17.85
C TYR A 165 3.87 1.88 -17.85
N ILE A 166 3.22 2.42 -16.80
CA ILE A 166 3.01 3.87 -16.69
C ILE A 166 4.34 4.58 -16.43
N TYR A 167 5.22 3.99 -15.62
CA TYR A 167 6.53 4.56 -15.33
C TYR A 167 7.36 4.74 -16.60
N THR A 168 7.43 3.72 -17.46
CA THR A 168 8.25 3.77 -18.67
C THR A 168 7.70 4.73 -19.73
N HIS A 169 6.38 4.93 -19.80
CA HIS A 169 5.78 5.77 -20.85
C HIS A 169 5.45 7.20 -20.42
N TYR A 170 4.93 7.38 -19.20
CA TYR A 170 4.41 8.66 -18.71
C TYR A 170 5.26 9.26 -17.57
N GLY A 171 6.20 8.51 -17.02
CA GLY A 171 7.09 8.96 -15.95
C GLY A 171 6.47 8.93 -14.55
N THR A 172 7.18 9.46 -13.57
CA THR A 172 6.90 9.25 -12.14
C THR A 172 5.76 10.08 -11.58
N ILE A 173 5.50 11.29 -12.09
CA ILE A 173 4.38 12.11 -11.62
C ILE A 173 3.06 11.38 -11.89
N TRP A 174 2.91 10.79 -13.08
CA TRP A 174 1.69 10.08 -13.49
C TRP A 174 1.52 8.75 -12.74
N THR A 175 2.60 8.01 -12.45
CA THR A 175 2.50 6.79 -11.64
C THR A 175 2.04 7.08 -10.22
N PHE A 176 2.66 8.03 -9.52
CA PHE A 176 2.29 8.34 -8.14
C PHE A 176 0.90 8.98 -8.06
N SER A 177 0.58 9.89 -9.00
CA SER A 177 -0.73 10.53 -9.04
C SER A 177 -1.86 9.54 -9.33
N SER A 178 -1.70 8.66 -10.33
CA SER A 178 -2.72 7.64 -10.63
C SER A 178 -2.96 6.70 -9.45
N THR A 179 -1.89 6.29 -8.75
CA THR A 179 -2.00 5.43 -7.56
C THR A 179 -2.67 6.16 -6.41
N ALA A 180 -2.37 7.44 -6.20
CA ALA A 180 -2.99 8.28 -5.18
C ALA A 180 -4.49 8.48 -5.45
N VAL A 181 -4.86 8.76 -6.70
CA VAL A 181 -6.25 8.93 -7.13
C VAL A 181 -7.04 7.63 -6.92
N MET A 182 -6.51 6.48 -7.34
CA MET A 182 -7.17 5.19 -7.14
C MET A 182 -7.44 4.89 -5.65
N MET A 183 -6.47 5.23 -4.78
CA MET A 183 -6.63 5.07 -3.34
C MET A 183 -7.65 6.06 -2.75
N ALA A 184 -7.63 7.33 -3.18
CA ALA A 184 -8.57 8.35 -2.75
C ALA A 184 -10.02 8.01 -3.16
N VAL A 185 -10.22 7.54 -4.39
CA VAL A 185 -11.53 7.05 -4.86
C VAL A 185 -12.02 5.90 -3.99
N SER A 186 -11.14 4.95 -3.64
CA SER A 186 -11.46 3.83 -2.76
C SER A 186 -11.86 4.31 -1.35
N MET A 187 -11.15 5.31 -0.80
CA MET A 187 -11.48 5.92 0.48
C MET A 187 -12.85 6.62 0.43
N ILE A 188 -13.13 7.41 -0.61
CA ILE A 188 -14.42 8.11 -0.77
C ILE A 188 -15.56 7.09 -0.90
N TRP A 189 -15.35 6.03 -1.68
CA TRP A 189 -16.31 4.95 -1.83
C TRP A 189 -16.61 4.29 -0.48
N LEU A 190 -15.57 3.93 0.28
CA LEU A 190 -15.73 3.35 1.62
C LEU A 190 -16.43 4.33 2.57
N HIS A 191 -16.12 5.62 2.51
CA HIS A 191 -16.77 6.64 3.33
C HIS A 191 -18.28 6.71 3.05
N ILE A 192 -18.70 6.69 1.78
CA ILE A 192 -20.13 6.68 1.41
C ILE A 192 -20.83 5.41 1.92
N PHE A 193 -20.18 4.25 1.78
CA PHE A 193 -20.75 2.96 2.19
C PHE A 193 -20.62 2.67 3.70
N SER A 194 -19.76 3.40 4.42
CA SER A 194 -19.49 3.19 5.85
C SER A 194 -20.77 3.19 6.69
N ARG A 195 -21.68 4.12 6.41
CA ARG A 195 -22.98 4.23 7.11
C ARG A 195 -23.87 3.01 6.88
N ARG A 196 -23.78 2.38 5.70
CA ARG A 196 -24.52 1.13 5.40
C ARG A 196 -23.87 -0.06 6.11
N LEU A 197 -22.55 -0.12 6.13
CA LEU A 197 -21.78 -1.17 6.82
C LEU A 197 -21.98 -1.12 8.34
N GLU A 198 -21.97 0.08 8.95
CA GLU A 198 -22.26 0.25 10.38
C GLU A 198 -23.63 -0.32 10.76
N ARG A 199 -24.64 -0.09 9.90
CA ARG A 199 -25.97 -0.65 10.09
C ARG A 199 -25.94 -2.17 9.99
N ALA A 200 -25.32 -2.72 8.94
CA ALA A 200 -25.24 -4.15 8.70
C ALA A 200 -24.50 -4.92 9.82
N CYS A 201 -23.47 -4.32 10.42
CA CYS A 201 -22.76 -4.90 11.55
C CYS A 201 -23.57 -4.84 12.85
N LYS A 202 -24.43 -3.82 13.05
CA LYS A 202 -25.28 -3.70 14.24
C LYS A 202 -26.51 -4.62 14.22
N THR A 203 -27.06 -4.92 13.04
CA THR A 203 -28.27 -5.75 12.91
C THR A 203 -28.03 -7.25 13.08
N LYS A 204 -26.78 -7.73 13.06
CA LYS A 204 -26.48 -9.14 13.31
C LYS A 204 -26.09 -9.35 14.78
N PRO A 205 -26.83 -10.17 15.55
CA PRO A 205 -26.41 -10.53 16.90
C PRO A 205 -25.03 -11.19 16.84
N SER A 206 -24.15 -10.77 17.75
CA SER A 206 -22.82 -11.33 17.94
C SER A 206 -22.87 -12.86 17.97
N ALA A 207 -21.98 -13.52 17.23
CA ALA A 207 -21.89 -14.98 17.13
C ALA A 207 -21.76 -15.69 18.49
N GLY A 208 -21.37 -14.98 19.55
CA GLY A 208 -21.39 -15.48 20.93
C GLY A 208 -22.80 -15.74 21.49
N ASN A 209 -23.84 -15.07 20.98
CA ASN A 209 -25.24 -15.38 21.29
C ASN A 209 -25.80 -16.52 20.43
N GLN A 210 -25.15 -16.85 19.32
CA GLN A 210 -25.64 -17.86 18.38
C GLN A 210 -25.25 -19.28 18.81
N SER A 211 -24.11 -19.45 19.51
CA SER A 211 -23.79 -20.69 20.23
C SER A 211 -24.76 -20.94 21.38
N THR A 212 -25.11 -19.90 22.15
CA THR A 212 -26.09 -20.00 23.24
C THR A 212 -27.49 -20.29 22.69
N LEU A 213 -27.92 -19.63 21.61
CA LEU A 213 -29.22 -19.93 20.97
C LEU A 213 -29.30 -21.33 20.36
N ARG A 214 -28.20 -21.86 19.82
CA ARG A 214 -28.16 -23.27 19.34
C ARG A 214 -28.23 -24.26 20.49
N HIS A 215 -27.61 -23.93 21.62
CA HIS A 215 -27.65 -24.77 22.81
C HIS A 215 -29.05 -24.76 23.43
N GLU A 216 -29.71 -23.59 23.49
CA GLU A 216 -31.09 -23.43 23.96
C GLU A 216 -32.11 -24.14 23.05
N LEU A 217 -31.96 -24.06 21.71
CA LEU A 217 -32.85 -24.78 20.79
C LEU A 217 -32.73 -26.30 20.94
N ASN A 218 -31.50 -26.82 21.12
CA ASN A 218 -31.27 -28.25 21.29
C ASN A 218 -31.75 -28.80 22.65
N THR A 219 -31.93 -27.94 23.66
CA THR A 219 -32.47 -28.34 24.98
C THR A 219 -33.98 -28.25 25.08
N VAL A 220 -34.66 -27.58 24.15
CA VAL A 220 -36.14 -27.51 24.10
C VAL A 220 -36.72 -28.67 23.28
N ASP A 221 -35.94 -29.25 22.37
CA ASP A 221 -36.30 -30.41 21.54
C ASP A 221 -35.89 -31.78 22.14
N SER A 222 -35.52 -31.85 23.43
CA SER A 222 -35.26 -33.10 24.18
C SER A 222 -36.17 -33.20 25.41
#